data_AF-A0A5C6VC89-F1
#
_entry.id   AF-A0A5C6VC89-F1
#
_cell.length_a   1.000
_cell.length_b   1.000
_cell.length_c   1.000
_cell.angle_alpha   90.00
_cell.angle_beta   90.00
_cell.angle_gamma   90.00
#
_symmetry.space_group_name_H-M   'P 1'
#
loop_
_entity.id
_entity.type
_entity.pdbx_description
1 polymer ?
#
loop_
_entity_poly.entity_id
_entity_poly.type
_entity_poly.pdbx_seq_one_letter_code
_entity_poly.pdbx_strand_id
1 'polypeptide(L)'
;MSVHFIRRMAGFAGALIALALTACSTPITTPVPPETQASLINEGRDGLLVPLRAERSDVRGRTSIGLPVQLDGKAVYLMLDTGTRGARVLSSVLPRSNYPAAGARSTLAFATDAQVSGAAVTVPLSIGGTKPMNIDVQAVDQVSCLKIDKHCVAQDGYTGEFGWAFSGILGVGADGAHDDPGHACCTQPLRALPANIGQRYLVRARLDRPFLVLSPSNTLTKDFTLVPLAMDKDGSARWPTGCVQVGNKMRFCAPVVFSTGGTDMIRIETDKAPDWTGDVDERMKLAQGNYDVVLGVGDWAHRFNDAQTTIVKAAPGANRIVVGLMSLQNIDLLFDFAQGQLGLRASRDIERMGG
;
A
#
# COMPACT_ATOMS: atom_id res chain seq x y z
N MET A 1 -84.07 10.09 21.01
CA MET A 1 -84.15 9.61 22.40
C MET A 1 -83.60 8.19 22.46
N SER A 2 -82.81 7.93 23.49
CA SER A 2 -82.34 6.64 24.01
C SER A 2 -81.23 5.86 23.28
N VAL A 3 -80.34 5.42 24.15
CA VAL A 3 -79.05 4.77 23.99
C VAL A 3 -79.14 3.35 24.59
N HIS A 4 -78.22 2.48 24.16
CA HIS A 4 -77.64 1.30 24.85
C HIS A 4 -78.19 -0.11 24.55
N PHE A 5 -77.31 -0.98 24.01
CA PHE A 5 -76.64 -2.13 24.70
C PHE A 5 -75.81 -2.93 23.65
N ILE A 6 -74.48 -2.82 23.54
CA ILE A 6 -73.32 -3.46 24.25
C ILE A 6 -73.22 -5.01 24.19
N ARG A 7 -72.04 -5.48 23.71
CA ARG A 7 -71.26 -6.76 23.90
C ARG A 7 -71.23 -7.68 22.67
N ARG A 8 -70.10 -8.26 22.21
CA ARG A 8 -68.74 -8.57 22.76
C ARG A 8 -67.77 -8.85 21.56
N MET A 9 -66.51 -8.37 21.59
CA MET A 9 -65.23 -9.14 21.70
C MET A 9 -65.01 -10.27 20.67
N ALA A 10 -63.86 -10.51 20.01
CA ALA A 10 -62.48 -10.04 20.12
C ALA A 10 -61.62 -10.54 18.92
N GLY A 11 -60.41 -9.97 18.75
CA GLY A 11 -59.26 -10.55 18.00
C GLY A 11 -59.26 -10.28 16.50
N PHE A 12 -58.20 -9.83 15.82
CA PHE A 12 -56.76 -9.89 16.06
C PHE A 12 -56.08 -8.63 15.52
N ALA A 13 -55.11 -8.12 16.28
CA ALA A 13 -54.21 -7.06 15.86
C ALA A 13 -53.18 -7.60 14.84
N GLY A 14 -53.24 -7.12 13.61
CA GLY A 14 -52.18 -7.29 12.60
C GLY A 14 -51.21 -6.12 12.68
N ALA A 15 -50.26 -6.17 13.60
CA ALA A 15 -49.12 -5.25 13.63
C ALA A 15 -48.06 -5.77 12.65
N LEU A 16 -47.88 -5.06 11.53
CA LEU A 16 -46.75 -5.21 10.62
C LEU A 16 -45.46 -4.82 11.37
N ILE A 17 -44.71 -5.81 11.84
CA ILE A 17 -43.35 -5.63 12.34
C ILE A 17 -42.45 -5.48 11.11
N ALA A 18 -42.11 -4.24 10.75
CA ALA A 18 -40.99 -3.96 9.89
C ALA A 18 -39.70 -4.22 10.69
N LEU A 19 -39.10 -5.39 10.50
CA LEU A 19 -37.76 -5.71 10.98
C LEU A 19 -36.77 -4.80 10.25
N ALA A 20 -36.40 -3.70 10.92
CA ALA A 20 -35.23 -2.93 10.58
C ALA A 20 -34.00 -3.80 10.84
N LEU A 21 -33.48 -4.42 9.79
CA LEU A 21 -32.11 -4.95 9.77
C LEU A 21 -31.15 -3.75 9.71
N THR A 22 -31.06 -2.99 10.80
CA THR A 22 -29.89 -2.14 11.04
C THR A 22 -28.74 -3.08 11.31
N ALA A 23 -27.95 -3.37 10.27
CA ALA A 23 -26.62 -3.91 10.46
C ALA A 23 -25.92 -3.01 11.49
N CYS A 24 -25.60 -3.56 12.66
CA CYS A 24 -24.75 -2.89 13.64
C CYS A 24 -23.35 -2.77 13.03
N SER A 25 -23.14 -1.78 12.17
CA SER A 25 -21.79 -1.35 11.83
C SER A 25 -21.21 -0.74 13.10
N THR A 26 -20.34 -1.48 13.77
CA THR A 26 -19.53 -0.90 14.85
C THR A 26 -18.74 0.25 14.22
N PRO A 27 -18.96 1.51 14.60
CA PRO A 27 -18.22 2.62 14.03
C PRO A 27 -16.74 2.42 14.39
N ILE A 28 -15.90 2.15 13.39
CA ILE A 28 -14.46 2.06 13.63
C ILE A 28 -13.97 3.49 13.88
N THR A 29 -13.42 3.69 15.07
CA THR A 29 -12.78 4.94 15.45
C THR A 29 -11.57 5.17 14.57
N THR A 30 -11.44 6.38 14.02
CA THR A 30 -10.24 6.80 13.28
C THR A 30 -8.97 6.43 14.05
N PRO A 31 -7.99 5.77 13.41
CA PRO A 31 -6.74 5.42 14.08
C PRO A 31 -6.05 6.65 14.65
N VAL A 32 -5.61 6.57 15.92
CA VAL A 32 -4.86 7.64 16.57
C VAL A 32 -3.40 7.55 16.13
N PRO A 33 -2.85 8.56 15.44
CA PRO A 33 -1.45 8.53 15.05
C PRO A 33 -0.54 8.57 16.28
N PRO A 34 0.56 7.81 16.30
CA PRO A 34 1.59 8.03 17.30
C PRO A 34 2.25 9.39 17.07
N GLU A 35 2.86 9.95 18.11
CA GLU A 35 3.58 11.23 17.99
C GLU A 35 4.62 11.16 16.87
N THR A 36 4.62 12.19 16.01
CA THR A 36 5.64 12.33 14.98
C THR A 36 6.99 12.57 15.64
N GLN A 37 7.91 11.64 15.45
CA GLN A 37 9.30 11.78 15.86
C GLN A 37 10.14 11.98 14.60
N ALA A 38 11.03 12.96 14.61
CA ALA A 38 12.02 13.12 13.56
C ALA A 38 13.29 13.73 14.15
N SER A 39 14.45 13.31 13.66
CA SER A 39 15.74 13.80 14.11
C SER A 39 16.71 13.95 12.96
N LEU A 40 17.56 14.97 13.04
CA LEU A 40 18.64 15.16 12.08
C LEU A 40 19.78 14.20 12.42
N ILE A 41 20.28 13.49 11.41
CA ILE A 41 21.48 12.66 11.54
C ILE A 41 22.70 13.55 11.24
N ASN A 42 23.67 13.58 12.15
CA ASN A 42 24.92 14.36 11.99
C ASN A 42 24.66 15.83 11.62
N GLU A 43 23.78 16.49 12.38
CA GLU A 43 23.36 17.89 12.17
C GLU A 43 22.70 18.13 10.80
N GLY A 44 22.14 17.07 10.20
CA GLY A 44 21.46 17.09 8.91
C GLY A 44 22.35 16.70 7.74
N ARG A 45 23.67 16.54 7.94
CA ARG A 45 24.60 16.10 6.89
C ARG A 45 24.27 14.70 6.36
N ASP A 46 23.64 13.87 7.19
CA ASP A 46 23.25 12.51 6.86
C ASP A 46 21.74 12.34 6.70
N GLY A 47 21.00 13.45 6.66
CA GLY A 47 19.57 13.47 6.40
C GLY A 47 18.68 13.56 7.63
N LEU A 48 17.37 13.48 7.39
CA LEU A 48 16.32 13.50 8.40
C LEU A 48 15.80 12.07 8.63
N LEU A 49 15.99 11.54 9.83
CA LEU A 49 15.47 10.26 10.25
C LEU A 49 14.05 10.41 10.77
N VAL A 50 13.13 9.61 10.24
CA VAL A 50 11.74 9.49 10.70
C VAL A 50 11.52 8.04 11.11
N PRO A 51 11.39 7.74 12.42
CA PRO A 51 11.00 6.42 12.88
C PRO A 51 9.62 6.04 12.34
N LEU A 52 9.50 4.80 11.90
CA LEU A 52 8.22 4.21 11.50
C LEU A 52 7.75 3.27 12.61
N ARG A 53 6.51 2.80 12.53
CA ARG A 53 6.02 1.77 13.45
C ARG A 53 5.35 0.63 12.74
N ALA A 54 5.60 -0.58 13.23
CA ALA A 54 4.91 -1.78 12.81
C ALA A 54 3.57 -1.86 13.56
N GLU A 55 2.48 -2.04 12.81
CA GLU A 55 1.13 -2.19 13.35
C GLU A 55 0.50 -3.46 12.82
N ARG A 56 -0.31 -4.10 13.64
CA ARG A 56 -1.17 -5.18 13.19
C ARG A 56 -2.30 -4.58 12.35
N SER A 57 -2.41 -5.02 11.11
CA SER A 57 -3.32 -4.50 10.10
C SER A 57 -4.46 -5.45 9.72
N ASP A 58 -4.56 -6.63 10.34
CA ASP A 58 -5.77 -7.46 10.24
C ASP A 58 -5.99 -8.45 11.42
N VAL A 59 -7.12 -9.16 11.39
CA VAL A 59 -7.50 -10.18 12.40
C VAL A 59 -6.59 -11.39 12.34
N ARG A 60 -5.91 -11.63 11.22
CA ARG A 60 -5.00 -12.77 11.01
C ARG A 60 -3.56 -12.46 11.45
N GLY A 61 -3.29 -11.25 11.92
CA GLY A 61 -1.98 -10.86 12.42
C GLY A 61 -1.04 -10.33 11.35
N ARG A 62 -1.56 -9.92 10.18
CA ARG A 62 -0.76 -9.19 9.18
C ARG A 62 -0.18 -7.94 9.82
N THR A 63 1.08 -7.66 9.53
CA THR A 63 1.77 -6.47 10.00
C THR A 63 2.00 -5.53 8.82
N SER A 64 1.90 -4.24 9.07
CA SER A 64 2.16 -3.18 8.11
C SER A 64 2.95 -2.08 8.79
N ILE A 65 3.65 -1.25 8.01
CA ILE A 65 4.47 -0.16 8.56
C ILE A 65 3.73 1.15 8.36
N GLY A 66 3.53 1.90 9.44
CA GLY A 66 2.89 3.21 9.42
C GLY A 66 3.88 4.36 9.57
N LEU A 67 3.52 5.47 8.94
CA LEU A 67 4.19 6.77 9.02
C LEU A 67 3.19 7.83 9.49
N PRO A 68 3.44 8.51 10.63
CA PRO A 68 2.68 9.68 11.04
C PRO A 68 2.99 10.85 10.10
N VAL A 69 1.94 11.46 9.57
CA VAL A 69 2.03 12.67 8.74
C VAL A 69 1.09 13.74 9.29
N GLN A 70 1.21 14.98 8.83
CA GLN A 70 0.14 15.96 9.00
C GLN A 70 -0.52 16.24 7.66
N LEU A 71 -1.85 16.20 7.65
CA LEU A 71 -2.68 16.64 6.54
C LEU A 71 -3.55 17.79 7.03
N ASP A 72 -3.39 18.96 6.41
CA ASP A 72 -4.07 20.19 6.81
C ASP A 72 -3.89 20.52 8.31
N GLY A 73 -2.65 20.37 8.80
CA GLY A 73 -2.29 20.60 10.20
C GLY A 73 -2.77 19.53 11.19
N LYS A 74 -3.56 18.54 10.75
CA LYS A 74 -4.03 17.43 11.58
C LYS A 74 -3.12 16.21 11.43
N ALA A 75 -2.73 15.60 12.54
CA ALA A 75 -2.02 14.33 12.51
C ALA A 75 -2.89 13.23 11.88
N VAL A 76 -2.33 12.52 10.91
CA VAL A 76 -2.96 11.38 10.22
C VAL A 76 -1.95 10.25 10.14
N TYR A 77 -2.41 9.02 10.36
CA TYR A 77 -1.55 7.85 10.33
C TYR A 77 -1.78 7.06 9.06
N LEU A 78 -0.75 6.94 8.22
CA LEU A 78 -0.83 6.31 6.91
C LEU A 78 0.10 5.11 6.84
N MET A 79 -0.33 4.04 6.16
CA MET A 79 0.55 2.94 5.82
C MET A 79 1.59 3.43 4.81
N LEU A 80 2.87 3.25 5.09
CA LEU A 80 3.92 3.50 4.12
C LEU A 80 3.96 2.33 3.13
N ASP A 81 3.73 2.61 1.85
CA ASP A 81 3.80 1.60 0.80
C ASP A 81 4.79 2.00 -0.29
N THR A 82 5.94 1.32 -0.31
CA THR A 82 6.94 1.50 -1.36
C THR A 82 6.52 0.87 -2.68
N GLY A 83 5.46 0.07 -2.74
CA GLY A 83 5.00 -0.61 -3.97
C GLY A 83 3.95 0.16 -4.77
N THR A 84 3.39 1.24 -4.22
CA THR A 84 2.39 2.07 -4.88
C THR A 84 2.84 3.53 -4.94
N ARG A 85 2.27 4.29 -5.88
CA ARG A 85 2.50 5.74 -6.01
C ARG A 85 1.32 6.53 -5.44
N GLY A 86 1.65 7.61 -4.75
CA GLY A 86 0.70 8.66 -4.37
C GLY A 86 -0.09 8.34 -3.10
N ALA A 87 -0.71 9.37 -2.51
CA ALA A 87 -1.43 9.21 -1.24
C ALA A 87 -2.93 8.99 -1.44
N ARG A 88 -3.51 8.11 -0.63
CA ARG A 88 -4.94 7.78 -0.60
C ARG A 88 -5.36 7.79 0.84
N VAL A 89 -6.37 8.57 1.18
CA VAL A 89 -6.70 8.90 2.57
C VAL A 89 -8.20 8.89 2.74
N LEU A 90 -8.69 8.32 3.84
CA LEU A 90 -10.11 8.37 4.17
C LEU A 90 -10.62 9.80 4.21
N SER A 91 -11.69 10.09 3.48
CA SER A 91 -12.33 11.41 3.46
C SER A 91 -12.84 11.83 4.85
N SER A 92 -13.12 10.88 5.74
CA SER A 92 -13.54 11.12 7.12
C SER A 92 -12.45 11.75 8.00
N VAL A 93 -11.17 11.61 7.64
CA VAL A 93 -10.07 12.21 8.41
C VAL A 93 -9.66 13.58 7.89
N LEU A 94 -10.05 13.91 6.66
CA LEU A 94 -9.85 15.20 6.02
C LEU A 94 -10.94 16.20 6.46
N PRO A 95 -10.61 17.48 6.70
CA PRO A 95 -11.62 18.49 7.01
C PRO A 95 -12.54 18.73 5.79
N ARG A 96 -13.83 18.40 5.95
CA ARG A 96 -14.84 18.38 4.87
C ARG A 96 -15.13 19.75 4.22
N SER A 97 -14.70 20.86 4.81
CA SER A 97 -15.18 22.20 4.47
C SER A 97 -14.36 22.95 3.43
N ASN A 98 -13.16 22.47 3.04
CA ASN A 98 -12.16 23.33 2.38
C ASN A 98 -11.62 22.86 1.02
N TYR A 99 -12.13 21.77 0.43
CA TYR A 99 -11.60 21.24 -0.83
C TYR A 99 -12.61 21.38 -1.99
N PRO A 100 -12.75 22.58 -2.59
CA PRO A 100 -13.62 22.79 -3.74
C PRO A 100 -13.09 22.07 -4.99
N ALA A 101 -14.02 21.53 -5.79
CA ALA A 101 -13.84 20.70 -6.98
C ALA A 101 -13.05 19.39 -6.75
N ALA A 102 -13.80 18.37 -6.29
CA ALA A 102 -13.44 16.96 -6.42
C ALA A 102 -13.00 16.67 -7.86
N GLY A 103 -11.70 16.42 -8.06
CA GLY A 103 -11.17 15.95 -9.34
C GLY A 103 -11.80 14.60 -9.72
N ALA A 104 -11.39 14.04 -10.86
CA ALA A 104 -11.94 12.78 -11.35
C ALA A 104 -11.92 11.69 -10.25
N ARG A 105 -13.06 11.01 -10.07
CA ARG A 105 -13.16 9.86 -9.17
C ARG A 105 -12.34 8.71 -9.78
N SER A 106 -11.39 8.19 -9.01
CA SER A 106 -10.59 7.02 -9.39
C SER A 106 -10.93 5.84 -8.51
N THR A 107 -10.57 4.64 -8.96
CA THR A 107 -10.67 3.39 -8.19
C THR A 107 -9.31 2.73 -8.19
N LEU A 108 -8.90 2.12 -7.07
CA LEU A 108 -7.72 1.28 -6.98
C LEU A 108 -8.11 -0.07 -6.40
N ALA A 109 -7.68 -1.15 -7.05
CA ALA A 109 -7.81 -2.51 -6.52
C ALA A 109 -6.49 -2.97 -5.88
N PHE A 110 -6.59 -3.73 -4.80
CA PHE A 110 -5.47 -4.30 -4.08
C PHE A 110 -5.37 -5.82 -4.30
N ALA A 111 -4.21 -6.39 -3.98
CA ALA A 111 -3.97 -7.84 -4.05
C ALA A 111 -4.80 -8.66 -3.05
N THR A 112 -5.42 -7.99 -2.07
CA THR A 112 -6.35 -8.58 -1.09
C THR A 112 -7.80 -8.63 -1.57
N ASP A 113 -8.02 -8.35 -2.85
CA ASP A 113 -9.31 -8.19 -3.50
C ASP A 113 -10.20 -7.07 -2.92
N ALA A 114 -9.62 -6.25 -2.05
CA ALA A 114 -10.19 -4.97 -1.67
C ALA A 114 -10.06 -3.96 -2.82
N GLN A 115 -10.99 -3.01 -2.87
CA GLN A 115 -10.93 -1.84 -3.73
C GLN A 115 -11.31 -0.59 -2.95
N VAL A 116 -10.69 0.53 -3.32
CA VAL A 116 -11.05 1.86 -2.81
C VAL A 116 -11.40 2.79 -3.95
N SER A 117 -12.33 3.69 -3.70
CA SER A 117 -12.65 4.77 -4.63
C SER A 117 -12.92 6.08 -3.91
N GLY A 118 -12.70 7.16 -4.64
CA GLY A 118 -12.70 8.50 -4.09
C GLY A 118 -12.29 9.54 -5.13
N ALA A 119 -12.60 10.79 -4.84
CA ALA A 119 -12.19 11.91 -5.68
C ALA A 119 -10.75 12.35 -5.39
N ALA A 120 -10.08 12.91 -6.40
CA ALA A 120 -8.84 13.63 -6.17
C ALA A 120 -9.13 14.97 -5.45
N VAL A 121 -8.34 15.27 -4.42
CA VAL A 121 -8.37 16.54 -3.69
C VAL A 121 -6.96 17.01 -3.41
N THR A 122 -6.74 18.32 -3.35
CA THR A 122 -5.44 18.88 -2.98
C THR A 122 -5.42 19.20 -1.49
N VAL A 123 -4.42 18.68 -0.77
CA VAL A 123 -4.27 18.86 0.68
C VAL A 123 -2.84 19.29 1.04
N PRO A 124 -2.64 20.15 2.06
CA PRO A 124 -1.31 20.42 2.57
C PRO A 124 -0.79 19.22 3.36
N LEU A 125 0.32 18.64 2.94
CA LEU A 125 1.04 17.56 3.61
C LEU A 125 2.31 18.09 4.27
N SER A 126 2.60 17.62 5.48
CA SER A 126 3.94 17.68 6.08
C SER A 126 4.35 16.33 6.69
N ILE A 127 5.65 16.07 6.72
CA ILE A 127 6.24 14.86 7.28
C ILE A 127 7.41 15.26 8.16
N GLY A 128 7.53 14.71 9.37
CA GLY A 128 8.69 14.96 10.23
C GLY A 128 8.95 16.44 10.54
N GLY A 129 7.89 17.27 10.59
CA GLY A 129 8.01 18.71 10.87
C GLY A 129 8.46 19.57 9.69
N THR A 130 8.47 19.03 8.46
CA THR A 130 8.76 19.83 7.26
C THR A 130 7.72 20.94 7.06
N LYS A 131 8.07 21.96 6.28
CA LYS A 131 7.06 22.94 5.83
C LYS A 131 5.95 22.21 5.06
N PRO A 132 4.66 22.52 5.33
CA PRO A 132 3.56 21.95 4.56
C PRO A 132 3.67 22.29 3.07
N MET A 133 3.27 21.35 2.22
CA MET A 133 3.20 21.55 0.78
C MET A 133 1.96 20.87 0.21
N ASN A 134 1.39 21.43 -0.85
CA ASN A 134 0.15 20.93 -1.43
C ASN A 134 0.41 19.69 -2.31
N ILE A 135 -0.26 18.59 -2.00
CA ILE A 135 -0.28 17.37 -2.83
C ILE A 135 -1.69 17.01 -3.24
N ASP A 136 -1.82 16.38 -4.41
CA ASP A 136 -3.05 15.72 -4.81
C ASP A 136 -3.12 14.33 -4.19
N VAL A 137 -4.21 14.07 -3.47
CA VAL A 137 -4.52 12.80 -2.79
C VAL A 137 -5.88 12.29 -3.23
N GLN A 138 -6.08 10.97 -3.14
CA GLN A 138 -7.42 10.40 -3.28
C GLN A 138 -8.14 10.47 -1.94
N ALA A 139 -9.19 11.29 -1.85
CA ALA A 139 -10.11 11.28 -0.71
C ALA A 139 -11.05 10.07 -0.82
N VAL A 140 -10.67 8.96 -0.21
CA VAL A 140 -11.39 7.69 -0.22
C VAL A 140 -12.66 7.81 0.62
N ASP A 141 -13.81 7.68 -0.04
CA ASP A 141 -15.13 7.66 0.60
C ASP A 141 -15.82 6.29 0.50
N GLN A 142 -15.24 5.36 -0.26
CA GLN A 142 -15.73 4.01 -0.41
C GLN A 142 -14.58 3.01 -0.36
N VAL A 143 -14.69 2.06 0.55
CA VAL A 143 -13.87 0.86 0.66
C VAL A 143 -14.81 -0.33 0.50
N SER A 144 -14.47 -1.28 -0.36
CA SER A 144 -15.35 -2.41 -0.65
C SER A 144 -14.56 -3.58 -1.20
N CYS A 145 -15.18 -4.75 -1.28
CA CYS A 145 -14.62 -5.85 -2.03
C CYS A 145 -14.85 -5.72 -3.53
N LEU A 146 -13.94 -6.26 -4.32
CA LEU A 146 -14.17 -6.51 -5.74
C LEU A 146 -15.37 -7.45 -5.92
N LYS A 147 -16.04 -7.35 -7.06
CA LYS A 147 -17.20 -8.20 -7.38
C LYS A 147 -16.87 -9.70 -7.41
N ILE A 148 -15.61 -10.05 -7.68
CA ILE A 148 -15.13 -11.43 -7.79
C ILE A 148 -14.98 -12.13 -6.43
N ASP A 149 -14.84 -11.38 -5.33
CA ASP A 149 -14.73 -11.93 -3.99
C ASP A 149 -15.50 -11.08 -2.98
N LYS A 150 -16.75 -11.45 -2.69
CA LYS A 150 -17.59 -10.73 -1.72
C LYS A 150 -17.16 -10.90 -0.27
N HIS A 151 -16.25 -11.84 0.03
CA HIS A 151 -15.80 -12.15 1.39
C HIS A 151 -14.35 -11.71 1.63
N CYS A 152 -13.86 -10.78 0.81
CA CYS A 152 -12.53 -10.22 0.97
C CYS A 152 -12.40 -9.42 2.29
N VAL A 153 -11.18 -8.96 2.58
CA VAL A 153 -10.87 -8.21 3.81
C VAL A 153 -11.64 -6.90 3.99
N ALA A 154 -12.29 -6.39 2.93
CA ALA A 154 -13.03 -5.13 2.89
C ALA A 154 -14.55 -5.29 3.02
N GLN A 155 -15.07 -6.47 3.35
CA GLN A 155 -16.51 -6.76 3.40
C GLN A 155 -17.31 -5.80 4.30
N ASP A 156 -16.68 -5.31 5.37
CA ASP A 156 -17.30 -4.42 6.36
C ASP A 156 -17.07 -2.93 6.04
N GLY A 157 -16.51 -2.61 4.87
CA GLY A 157 -16.22 -1.24 4.45
C GLY A 157 -14.92 -0.65 5.02
N TYR A 158 -14.01 -1.51 5.50
CA TYR A 158 -12.72 -1.11 6.07
C TYR A 158 -11.65 -2.15 5.76
N THR A 159 -10.38 -1.75 5.79
CA THR A 159 -9.23 -2.65 5.76
C THR A 159 -8.18 -2.20 6.78
N GLY A 160 -7.08 -2.95 6.91
CA GLY A 160 -5.93 -2.51 7.68
C GLY A 160 -5.43 -1.13 7.27
N GLU A 161 -5.33 -0.92 5.96
CA GLU A 161 -4.91 0.30 5.29
C GLU A 161 -5.94 1.43 5.41
N PHE A 162 -7.22 1.10 5.56
CA PHE A 162 -8.33 2.06 5.58
C PHE A 162 -9.30 1.78 6.72
N GLY A 163 -9.12 2.50 7.83
CA GLY A 163 -10.04 2.58 8.94
C GLY A 163 -9.62 1.78 10.15
N TRP A 164 -8.88 0.67 9.98
CA TRP A 164 -8.46 -0.15 11.12
C TRP A 164 -7.13 0.31 11.74
N ALA A 165 -5.99 0.05 11.11
CA ALA A 165 -4.69 0.44 11.64
C ALA A 165 -4.26 1.82 11.11
N PHE A 166 -4.66 2.14 9.88
CA PHE A 166 -4.30 3.37 9.20
C PHE A 166 -5.52 4.07 8.61
N SER A 167 -5.38 5.36 8.39
CA SER A 167 -6.38 6.20 7.72
C SER A 167 -6.18 6.26 6.21
N GLY A 168 -5.27 5.46 5.68
CA GLY A 168 -4.92 5.45 4.27
C GLY A 168 -3.52 4.93 3.98
N ILE A 169 -3.09 5.12 2.74
CA ILE A 169 -1.79 4.70 2.20
C ILE A 169 -1.02 5.93 1.75
N LEU A 170 0.24 6.02 2.15
CA LEU A 170 1.24 6.91 1.59
C LEU A 170 2.11 6.10 0.62
N GLY A 171 1.73 6.10 -0.67
CA GLY A 171 2.45 5.43 -1.73
C GLY A 171 3.70 6.21 -2.13
N VAL A 172 4.88 5.61 -1.88
CA VAL A 172 6.19 6.22 -2.14
C VAL A 172 7.01 5.43 -3.15
N GLY A 173 6.40 4.54 -3.94
CA GLY A 173 7.10 3.77 -4.96
C GLY A 173 7.52 4.57 -6.19
N ALA A 174 8.28 3.90 -7.06
CA ALA A 174 8.42 4.28 -8.45
C ALA A 174 7.10 4.06 -9.20
N ASP A 175 6.98 4.67 -10.37
CA ASP A 175 5.78 4.61 -11.20
C ASP A 175 5.62 3.17 -11.76
N GLY A 176 4.38 2.70 -11.85
CA GLY A 176 4.04 1.35 -12.30
C GLY A 176 3.59 1.33 -13.76
N ALA A 177 3.88 0.26 -14.52
CA ALA A 177 3.47 0.09 -15.93
C ALA A 177 1.97 0.04 -16.18
N HIS A 178 1.21 -0.08 -15.09
CA HIS A 178 -0.24 -0.14 -15.08
C HIS A 178 -0.83 0.93 -14.16
N ASP A 179 -0.08 2.00 -13.90
CA ASP A 179 -0.70 3.25 -13.50
C ASP A 179 -1.56 3.67 -14.69
N ASP A 180 -2.82 3.24 -14.68
CA ASP A 180 -3.80 3.49 -15.72
C ASP A 180 -3.77 5.00 -16.04
N PRO A 181 -3.61 5.41 -17.30
CA PRO A 181 -3.70 6.83 -17.68
C PRO A 181 -5.04 7.46 -17.27
N GLY A 182 -6.08 6.68 -16.95
CA GLY A 182 -7.33 7.11 -16.31
C GLY A 182 -7.27 7.34 -14.79
N HIS A 183 -6.12 7.12 -14.16
CA HIS A 183 -5.85 7.32 -12.73
C HIS A 183 -4.87 8.47 -12.52
N ALA A 184 -5.20 9.66 -13.05
CA ALA A 184 -4.43 10.90 -12.91
C ALA A 184 -4.34 11.47 -11.46
N CYS A 185 -4.54 10.63 -10.46
CA CYS A 185 -4.11 10.88 -9.09
C CYS A 185 -3.01 9.84 -8.77
N CYS A 186 -1.89 10.20 -8.16
CA CYS A 186 -1.73 11.27 -7.19
C CYS A 186 -0.28 11.79 -7.19
N THR A 187 -0.04 12.94 -6.56
CA THR A 187 1.32 13.47 -6.39
C THR A 187 2.15 12.46 -5.60
N GLN A 188 3.39 12.20 -6.03
CA GLN A 188 4.32 11.39 -5.23
C GLN A 188 4.73 12.23 -4.01
N PRO A 189 4.37 11.81 -2.77
CA PRO A 189 4.38 12.71 -1.62
C PRO A 189 5.77 13.08 -1.11
N LEU A 190 6.76 12.18 -1.21
CA LEU A 190 8.12 12.47 -0.75
C LEU A 190 8.87 13.38 -1.73
N ARG A 191 8.76 13.13 -3.04
CA ARG A 191 9.38 13.94 -4.09
C ARG A 191 8.84 15.37 -4.14
N ALA A 192 7.64 15.58 -3.62
CA ALA A 192 7.00 16.87 -3.53
C ALA A 192 7.46 17.70 -2.32
N LEU A 193 8.17 17.09 -1.36
CA LEU A 193 8.67 17.80 -0.19
C LEU A 193 9.62 18.95 -0.58
N PRO A 194 9.62 20.06 0.17
CA PRO A 194 10.40 21.25 -0.15
C PRO A 194 11.90 20.97 -0.14
N ALA A 195 12.67 21.79 -0.87
CA ALA A 195 14.13 21.68 -1.00
C ALA A 195 14.60 20.31 -1.51
N ASN A 196 13.74 19.59 -2.24
CA ASN A 196 14.03 18.29 -2.86
C ASN A 196 14.44 17.19 -1.87
N ILE A 197 14.09 17.34 -0.58
CA ILE A 197 14.61 16.45 0.46
C ILE A 197 14.14 15.00 0.31
N GLY A 198 13.03 14.76 -0.40
CA GLY A 198 12.50 13.43 -0.70
C GLY A 198 12.74 12.97 -2.14
N GLN A 199 13.64 13.61 -2.90
CA GLN A 199 14.12 13.06 -4.18
C GLN A 199 15.03 11.85 -3.98
N ARG A 200 15.68 11.77 -2.81
CA ARG A 200 16.47 10.63 -2.39
C ARG A 200 16.07 10.24 -0.97
N TYR A 201 15.74 8.97 -0.75
CA TYR A 201 15.36 8.48 0.57
C TYR A 201 15.63 6.99 0.75
N LEU A 202 15.93 6.61 1.98
CA LEU A 202 16.18 5.23 2.38
C LEU A 202 15.02 4.72 3.23
N VAL A 203 14.53 3.52 2.93
CA VAL A 203 13.53 2.80 3.72
C VAL A 203 14.16 1.54 4.29
N ARG A 204 14.14 1.42 5.62
CA ARG A 204 14.34 0.15 6.32
C ARG A 204 12.99 -0.37 6.78
N ALA A 205 12.59 -1.53 6.27
CA ALA A 205 11.29 -2.13 6.53
C ALA A 205 11.30 -3.24 7.60
N ARG A 206 12.38 -3.33 8.38
CA ARG A 206 12.52 -4.33 9.46
C ARG A 206 11.57 -4.01 10.62
N LEU A 207 10.67 -4.93 10.95
CA LEU A 207 9.52 -4.65 11.83
C LEU A 207 9.88 -4.27 13.27
N ASP A 208 11.05 -4.67 13.78
CA ASP A 208 11.53 -4.31 15.12
C ASP A 208 11.97 -2.84 15.22
N ARG A 209 12.44 -2.25 14.11
CA ARG A 209 12.96 -0.90 14.03
C ARG A 209 12.87 -0.34 12.60
N PRO A 210 11.67 -0.14 12.07
CA PRO A 210 11.51 0.39 10.73
C PRO A 210 11.77 1.91 10.75
N PHE A 211 12.39 2.44 9.70
CA PHE A 211 12.63 3.89 9.58
C PHE A 211 12.72 4.36 8.13
N LEU A 212 12.47 5.65 7.95
CA LEU A 212 12.68 6.39 6.72
C LEU A 212 13.79 7.42 6.96
N VAL A 213 14.73 7.55 6.04
CA VAL A 213 15.70 8.66 6.02
C VAL A 213 15.49 9.47 4.76
N LEU A 214 15.21 10.76 4.90
CA LEU A 214 15.14 11.71 3.79
C LEU A 214 16.51 12.34 3.56
N SER A 215 16.92 12.45 2.30
CA SER A 215 18.25 12.94 1.89
C SER A 215 19.42 12.25 2.58
N PRO A 216 19.49 10.90 2.59
CA PRO A 216 20.63 10.20 3.16
C PRO A 216 21.92 10.55 2.42
N SER A 217 23.02 10.71 3.15
CA SER A 217 24.32 10.98 2.55
C SER A 217 24.89 9.77 1.80
N ASN A 218 25.88 10.02 0.95
CA ASN A 218 26.63 8.94 0.29
C ASN A 218 27.38 8.05 1.28
N THR A 219 27.78 8.59 2.43
CA THR A 219 28.42 7.79 3.49
C THR A 219 27.47 6.74 4.05
N LEU A 220 26.19 7.10 4.27
CA LEU A 220 25.18 6.15 4.75
C LEU A 220 24.79 5.09 3.72
N THR A 221 24.96 5.40 2.43
CA THR A 221 24.48 4.56 1.33
C THR A 221 25.57 3.87 0.52
N LYS A 222 26.84 3.93 0.96
CA LYS A 222 28.00 3.44 0.20
C LYS A 222 27.95 1.93 -0.15
N ASP A 223 27.25 1.14 0.67
CA ASP A 223 27.20 -0.33 0.56
C ASP A 223 25.94 -0.81 -0.18
N PHE A 224 25.22 0.08 -0.86
CA PHE A 224 24.06 -0.29 -1.68
C PHE A 224 24.52 -0.67 -3.09
N THR A 225 23.95 -1.75 -3.62
CA THR A 225 24.02 -2.04 -5.05
C THR A 225 23.03 -1.15 -5.77
N LEU A 226 23.53 -0.23 -6.60
CA LEU A 226 22.70 0.71 -7.35
C LEU A 226 22.30 0.10 -8.69
N VAL A 227 21.00 0.01 -8.95
CA VAL A 227 20.42 -0.46 -10.21
C VAL A 227 19.64 0.69 -10.86
N PRO A 228 19.71 0.86 -12.19
CA PRO A 228 18.97 1.92 -12.85
C PRO A 228 17.47 1.66 -12.78
N LEU A 229 16.69 2.69 -12.44
CA LEU A 229 15.26 2.72 -12.68
C LEU A 229 15.03 2.75 -14.20
N ALA A 230 13.98 2.08 -14.67
CA ALA A 230 13.53 2.27 -16.04
C ALA A 230 12.92 3.67 -16.19
N MET A 231 12.90 4.23 -17.39
CA MET A 231 12.34 5.55 -17.65
C MET A 231 11.31 5.46 -18.77
N ASP A 232 10.10 5.98 -18.52
CA ASP A 232 9.09 6.16 -19.56
C ASP A 232 9.42 7.39 -20.43
N LYS A 233 8.75 7.50 -21.58
CA LYS A 233 8.99 8.56 -22.57
C LYS A 233 8.73 9.98 -22.03
N ASP A 234 7.85 10.08 -21.04
CA ASP A 234 7.49 11.32 -20.34
C ASP A 234 8.47 11.68 -19.21
N GLY A 235 9.50 10.85 -18.98
CA GLY A 235 10.47 11.02 -17.90
C GLY A 235 10.02 10.43 -16.56
N SER A 236 8.88 9.73 -16.51
CA SER A 236 8.43 9.03 -15.32
C SER A 236 9.36 7.85 -15.00
N ALA A 237 9.74 7.71 -13.73
CA ALA A 237 10.70 6.71 -13.29
C ALA A 237 9.97 5.43 -12.88
N ARG A 238 10.42 4.30 -13.41
CA ARG A 238 9.76 2.98 -13.36
C ARG A 238 10.62 1.95 -12.66
N TRP A 239 9.97 0.95 -12.10
CA TRP A 239 10.64 -0.18 -11.47
C TRP A 239 11.64 -0.86 -12.43
N PRO A 240 12.82 -1.27 -11.93
CA PRO A 240 13.79 -1.99 -12.74
C PRO A 240 13.23 -3.36 -13.13
N THR A 241 13.61 -3.85 -14.30
CA THR A 241 13.33 -5.22 -14.69
C THR A 241 14.31 -6.17 -14.00
N GLY A 242 13.79 -7.31 -13.55
CA GLY A 242 14.58 -8.40 -12.99
C GLY A 242 14.01 -9.75 -13.41
N CYS A 243 14.69 -10.80 -12.99
CA CYS A 243 14.25 -12.18 -13.24
C CYS A 243 14.19 -12.95 -11.92
N VAL A 244 13.15 -13.76 -11.79
CA VAL A 244 12.97 -14.69 -10.70
C VAL A 244 13.04 -16.12 -11.21
N GLN A 245 13.77 -16.97 -10.49
CA GLN A 245 13.76 -18.43 -10.64
C GLN A 245 12.99 -19.01 -9.45
N VAL A 246 11.89 -19.71 -9.72
CA VAL A 246 11.07 -20.38 -8.69
C VAL A 246 11.34 -21.87 -8.75
N GLY A 247 12.16 -22.37 -7.81
CA GLY A 247 12.63 -23.75 -7.78
C GLY A 247 13.07 -24.24 -9.16
N ASN A 248 12.56 -25.40 -9.57
CA ASN A 248 12.67 -25.93 -10.94
C ASN A 248 11.41 -25.69 -11.78
N LYS A 249 10.47 -24.87 -11.30
CA LYS A 249 9.12 -24.72 -11.88
C LYS A 249 9.08 -23.71 -13.00
N MET A 250 9.69 -22.55 -12.81
CA MET A 250 9.69 -21.49 -13.83
C MET A 250 10.81 -20.47 -13.63
N ARG A 251 11.18 -19.84 -14.74
CA ARG A 251 11.91 -18.58 -14.79
C ARG A 251 11.00 -17.51 -15.37
N PHE A 252 10.95 -16.34 -14.73
CA PHE A 252 10.08 -15.26 -15.16
C PHE A 252 10.80 -13.92 -15.01
N CYS A 253 10.65 -13.03 -15.98
CA CYS A 253 11.27 -11.72 -15.94
C CYS A 253 10.21 -10.64 -16.17
N ALA A 254 10.20 -9.64 -15.30
CA ALA A 254 9.24 -8.55 -15.29
C ALA A 254 9.79 -7.39 -14.43
N PRO A 255 9.16 -6.21 -14.43
CA PRO A 255 9.42 -5.18 -13.43
C PRO A 255 9.34 -5.75 -12.00
N VAL A 256 10.33 -5.41 -11.17
CA VAL A 256 10.44 -5.86 -9.79
C VAL A 256 10.06 -4.74 -8.84
N VAL A 257 8.96 -4.95 -8.14
CA VAL A 257 8.36 -4.00 -7.19
C VAL A 257 8.70 -4.43 -5.77
N PHE A 258 9.42 -3.60 -5.03
CA PHE A 258 9.67 -3.83 -3.60
C PHE A 258 8.61 -3.09 -2.79
N SER A 259 7.66 -3.82 -2.20
CA SER A 259 6.43 -3.27 -1.60
C SER A 259 6.34 -3.55 -0.10
N THR A 260 6.44 -2.50 0.71
CA THR A 260 6.13 -2.56 2.14
C THR A 260 4.63 -2.76 2.43
N GLY A 261 3.75 -2.54 1.46
CA GLY A 261 2.33 -2.91 1.52
C GLY A 261 2.02 -4.34 1.02
N GLY A 262 3.02 -5.05 0.47
CA GLY A 262 2.84 -6.38 -0.12
C GLY A 262 2.64 -7.46 0.94
N THR A 263 1.66 -8.35 0.72
CA THR A 263 1.22 -9.38 1.67
C THR A 263 1.95 -10.71 1.57
N ASP A 264 2.42 -11.08 0.38
CA ASP A 264 3.20 -12.30 0.15
C ASP A 264 4.70 -12.00 0.29
N MET A 265 5.54 -13.01 0.59
CA MET A 265 6.99 -12.84 0.49
C MET A 265 7.38 -12.53 -0.96
N ILE A 266 6.92 -13.36 -1.89
CA ILE A 266 7.08 -13.18 -3.33
C ILE A 266 5.73 -13.34 -3.99
N ARG A 267 5.36 -12.40 -4.85
CA ARG A 267 4.16 -12.52 -5.69
C ARG A 267 4.53 -12.31 -7.14
N ILE A 268 4.16 -13.24 -7.99
CA ILE A 268 4.37 -13.17 -9.43
C ILE A 268 3.02 -12.93 -10.08
N GLU A 269 2.89 -11.81 -10.77
CA GLU A 269 1.71 -11.51 -11.58
C GLU A 269 2.11 -11.70 -13.04
N THR A 270 1.40 -12.60 -13.72
CA THR A 270 1.69 -13.02 -15.09
C THR A 270 0.42 -13.10 -15.92
N ASP A 271 0.44 -12.48 -17.10
CA ASP A 271 -0.65 -12.53 -18.08
C ASP A 271 -0.76 -13.90 -18.76
N LYS A 272 0.31 -14.70 -18.70
CA LYS A 272 0.37 -16.06 -19.21
C LYS A 272 0.47 -17.06 -18.06
N ALA A 273 -0.41 -18.05 -18.05
CA ALA A 273 -0.30 -19.18 -17.15
C ALA A 273 0.98 -19.97 -17.46
N PRO A 274 1.84 -20.25 -16.46
CA PRO A 274 2.93 -21.20 -16.64
C PRO A 274 2.42 -22.58 -17.08
N ASP A 275 3.18 -23.31 -17.90
CA ASP A 275 2.76 -24.60 -18.48
C ASP A 275 2.40 -25.68 -17.44
N TRP A 276 2.93 -25.55 -16.21
CA TRP A 276 2.65 -26.47 -15.11
C TRP A 276 1.45 -26.06 -14.26
N THR A 277 0.82 -24.93 -14.59
CA THR A 277 -0.42 -24.43 -13.99
C THR A 277 -1.55 -24.54 -15.02
N GLY A 278 -2.78 -24.77 -14.57
CA GLY A 278 -3.94 -24.54 -15.45
C GLY A 278 -4.14 -23.03 -15.66
N ASP A 279 -4.79 -22.62 -16.75
CA ASP A 279 -5.16 -21.22 -16.94
C ASP A 279 -6.43 -20.88 -16.15
N VAL A 280 -6.51 -19.63 -15.68
CA VAL A 280 -7.60 -19.12 -14.85
C VAL A 280 -7.92 -17.69 -15.26
N ASP A 281 -9.05 -17.17 -14.77
CA ASP A 281 -9.42 -15.77 -14.99
C ASP A 281 -8.45 -14.80 -14.31
N GLU A 282 -8.43 -13.56 -14.79
CA GLU A 282 -7.62 -12.49 -14.20
C GLU A 282 -7.86 -12.36 -12.68
N ARG A 283 -6.78 -12.07 -11.95
CA ARG A 283 -6.70 -11.97 -10.47
C ARG A 283 -6.87 -13.29 -9.72
N MET A 284 -7.19 -14.39 -10.40
CA MET A 284 -7.20 -15.71 -9.77
C MET A 284 -5.78 -16.26 -9.61
N LYS A 285 -5.58 -17.02 -8.53
CA LYS A 285 -4.30 -17.68 -8.25
C LYS A 285 -4.09 -18.83 -9.24
N LEU A 286 -2.95 -18.81 -9.93
CA LEU A 286 -2.46 -19.91 -10.76
C LEU A 286 -1.77 -20.97 -9.89
N ALA A 287 -1.02 -20.53 -8.88
CA ALA A 287 -0.37 -21.39 -7.90
C ALA A 287 -0.06 -20.63 -6.61
N GLN A 288 0.03 -21.36 -5.50
CA GLN A 288 0.50 -20.84 -4.22
C GLN A 288 1.24 -21.95 -3.46
N GLY A 289 2.37 -21.62 -2.85
CA GLY A 289 3.15 -22.57 -2.07
C GLY A 289 4.45 -21.95 -1.58
N ASN A 290 5.27 -22.77 -0.92
CA ASN A 290 6.61 -22.36 -0.53
C ASN A 290 7.64 -22.88 -1.53
N TYR A 291 8.54 -22.01 -1.97
CA TYR A 291 9.54 -22.35 -2.97
C TYR A 291 10.87 -21.69 -2.63
N ASP A 292 11.96 -22.35 -3.01
CA ASP A 292 13.25 -21.66 -3.12
C ASP A 292 13.21 -20.72 -4.32
N VAL A 293 13.47 -19.45 -4.06
CA VAL A 293 13.41 -18.37 -5.03
C VAL A 293 14.77 -17.70 -5.14
N VAL A 294 15.23 -17.48 -6.37
CA VAL A 294 16.38 -16.60 -6.65
C VAL A 294 15.89 -15.43 -7.48
N LEU A 295 16.07 -14.22 -6.96
CA LEU A 295 15.73 -12.97 -7.62
C LEU A 295 17.01 -12.25 -8.03
N GLY A 296 17.09 -11.84 -9.30
CA GLY A 296 18.14 -10.96 -9.81
C GLY A 296 17.56 -9.66 -10.36
N VAL A 297 18.18 -8.53 -10.02
CA VAL A 297 17.87 -7.18 -10.51
C VAL A 297 19.18 -6.49 -10.81
N GLY A 298 19.52 -6.30 -12.09
CA GLY A 298 20.86 -5.83 -12.48
C GLY A 298 21.96 -6.72 -11.86
N ASP A 299 22.94 -6.07 -11.22
CA ASP A 299 24.04 -6.77 -10.53
C ASP A 299 23.69 -7.22 -9.11
N TRP A 300 22.49 -6.89 -8.62
CA TRP A 300 22.01 -7.36 -7.33
C TRP A 300 21.28 -8.70 -7.50
N ALA A 301 21.61 -9.67 -6.66
CA ALA A 301 20.91 -10.94 -6.60
C ALA A 301 20.66 -11.37 -5.15
N HIS A 302 19.55 -12.06 -4.92
CA HIS A 302 19.17 -12.50 -3.59
C HIS A 302 18.39 -13.80 -3.61
N ARG A 303 18.56 -14.59 -2.55
CA ARG A 303 17.94 -15.91 -2.41
C ARG A 303 16.94 -15.89 -1.25
N PHE A 304 15.75 -16.41 -1.51
CA PHE A 304 14.72 -16.65 -0.52
C PHE A 304 14.50 -18.16 -0.44
N ASN A 305 14.81 -18.78 0.69
CA ASN A 305 14.55 -20.20 0.89
C ASN A 305 13.15 -20.39 1.48
N ASP A 306 12.42 -21.40 0.98
CA ASP A 306 11.06 -21.71 1.41
C ASP A 306 10.12 -20.47 1.42
N ALA A 307 10.27 -19.60 0.43
CA ALA A 307 9.53 -18.35 0.36
C ALA A 307 8.05 -18.61 0.03
N GLN A 308 7.14 -18.03 0.82
CA GLN A 308 5.73 -17.99 0.46
C GLN A 308 5.58 -17.25 -0.88
N THR A 309 5.28 -18.02 -1.93
CA THR A 309 5.15 -17.50 -3.28
C THR A 309 3.73 -17.69 -3.78
N THR A 310 3.12 -16.61 -4.25
CA THR A 310 1.82 -16.63 -4.91
C THR A 310 1.98 -16.23 -6.38
N ILE A 311 1.48 -17.05 -7.29
CA ILE A 311 1.46 -16.77 -8.73
C ILE A 311 0.02 -16.49 -9.13
N VAL A 312 -0.23 -15.34 -9.76
CA VAL A 312 -1.57 -14.84 -10.07
C VAL A 312 -1.67 -14.47 -11.53
N LYS A 313 -2.82 -14.76 -12.14
CA LYS A 313 -3.15 -14.31 -13.49
C LYS A 313 -3.30 -12.79 -13.50
N ALA A 314 -2.50 -12.11 -14.31
CA ALA A 314 -2.58 -10.67 -14.52
C ALA A 314 -3.37 -10.35 -15.80
N ALA A 315 -3.82 -9.10 -15.93
CA ALA A 315 -4.31 -8.59 -17.20
C ALA A 315 -3.18 -8.61 -18.26
N PRO A 316 -3.49 -8.67 -19.56
CA PRO A 316 -2.48 -8.62 -20.62
C PRO A 316 -1.49 -7.46 -20.44
N GLY A 317 -0.20 -7.78 -20.45
CA GLY A 317 0.88 -6.81 -20.24
C GLY A 317 1.13 -6.42 -18.78
N ALA A 318 0.28 -6.83 -17.83
CA ALA A 318 0.36 -6.49 -16.39
C ALA A 318 1.36 -7.33 -15.57
N ASN A 319 2.45 -7.72 -16.21
CA ASN A 319 3.46 -8.60 -15.63
C ASN A 319 4.30 -7.86 -14.58
N ARG A 320 4.42 -8.44 -13.38
CA ARG A 320 5.32 -7.92 -12.33
C ARG A 320 5.76 -8.99 -11.35
N ILE A 321 6.91 -8.77 -10.73
CA ILE A 321 7.39 -9.51 -9.57
C ILE A 321 7.29 -8.56 -8.37
N VAL A 322 6.53 -8.93 -7.35
CA VAL A 322 6.35 -8.13 -6.13
C VAL A 322 7.08 -8.82 -4.98
N VAL A 323 8.03 -8.11 -4.38
CA VAL A 323 8.74 -8.51 -3.15
C VAL A 323 8.02 -7.82 -1.99
N GLY A 324 7.24 -8.57 -1.22
CA GLY A 324 6.42 -8.00 -0.15
C GLY A 324 7.17 -7.83 1.17
N LEU A 325 6.50 -7.24 2.16
CA LEU A 325 7.10 -6.76 3.40
C LEU A 325 7.93 -7.82 4.15
N MET A 326 7.45 -9.07 4.17
CA MET A 326 8.14 -10.16 4.86
C MET A 326 9.50 -10.49 4.23
N SER A 327 9.67 -10.24 2.94
CA SER A 327 10.96 -10.38 2.24
C SER A 327 11.88 -9.17 2.42
N LEU A 328 11.37 -8.05 2.94
CA LEU A 328 12.12 -6.81 3.14
C LEU A 328 12.71 -6.68 4.54
N GLN A 329 12.65 -7.73 5.37
CA GLN A 329 13.10 -7.67 6.75
C GLN A 329 14.62 -7.50 6.86
N ASN A 330 15.40 -8.05 5.93
CA ASN A 330 16.84 -7.84 5.85
C ASN A 330 17.26 -7.07 4.59
N ILE A 331 16.33 -6.44 3.87
CA ILE A 331 16.61 -5.67 2.66
C ILE A 331 16.24 -4.21 2.89
N ASP A 332 17.27 -3.35 2.87
CA ASP A 332 17.08 -1.90 2.85
C ASP A 332 16.94 -1.42 1.40
N LEU A 333 16.06 -0.44 1.21
CA LEU A 333 15.77 0.17 -0.09
C LEU A 333 16.26 1.61 -0.08
N LEU A 334 16.98 2.03 -1.13
CA LEU A 334 17.34 3.42 -1.37
C LEU A 334 16.69 3.86 -2.68
N PHE A 335 15.77 4.81 -2.62
CA PHE A 335 15.25 5.45 -3.82
C PHE A 335 16.08 6.70 -4.08
N ASP A 336 16.69 6.80 -5.26
CA ASP A 336 17.41 7.98 -5.71
C ASP A 336 16.88 8.43 -7.07
N PHE A 337 15.75 9.13 -7.04
CA PHE A 337 15.13 9.66 -8.26
C PHE A 337 15.94 10.80 -8.88
N ALA A 338 16.78 11.47 -8.10
CA ALA A 338 17.68 12.49 -8.64
C ALA A 338 18.71 11.89 -9.61
N GLN A 339 19.10 10.63 -9.38
CA GLN A 339 20.01 9.88 -10.26
C GLN A 339 19.32 8.80 -11.10
N GLY A 340 18.00 8.63 -10.97
CA GLY A 340 17.25 7.58 -11.65
C GLY A 340 17.66 6.18 -11.22
N GLN A 341 17.90 5.96 -9.93
CA GLN A 341 18.43 4.71 -9.39
C GLN A 341 17.60 4.17 -8.22
N LEU A 342 17.61 2.84 -8.09
CA LEU A 342 17.20 2.11 -6.91
C LEU A 342 18.44 1.45 -6.32
N GLY A 343 18.74 1.73 -5.05
CA GLY A 343 19.74 1.01 -4.29
C GLY A 343 19.12 -0.15 -3.51
N LEU A 344 19.79 -1.29 -3.53
CA LEU A 344 19.42 -2.49 -2.79
C LEU A 344 20.57 -2.90 -1.87
N ARG A 345 20.28 -3.13 -0.59
CA ARG A 345 21.26 -3.69 0.35
C ARG A 345 20.62 -4.77 1.21
N ALA A 346 21.11 -5.99 1.10
CA ALA A 346 20.74 -7.07 1.98
C ALA A 346 21.73 -7.17 3.15
N SER A 347 21.27 -7.31 4.39
CA SER A 347 22.13 -7.54 5.55
C SER A 347 22.48 -9.03 5.76
N ARG A 348 21.93 -9.91 4.92
CA ARG A 348 22.19 -11.35 4.88
C ARG A 348 22.18 -11.80 3.42
N ASP A 349 22.81 -12.93 3.12
CA ASP A 349 22.84 -13.48 1.75
C ASP A 349 21.56 -14.25 1.39
N ILE A 350 20.82 -14.72 2.40
CA ILE A 350 19.64 -15.59 2.25
C ILE A 350 18.54 -15.16 3.22
N GLU A 351 17.31 -15.04 2.71
CA GLU A 351 16.07 -14.86 3.49
C GLU A 351 15.36 -16.19 3.73
N ARG A 352 14.69 -16.34 4.87
CA ARG A 352 13.95 -17.55 5.25
C ARG A 352 12.63 -17.20 5.92
N MET A 353 11.62 -18.05 5.76
CA MET A 353 10.38 -17.92 6.54
C MET A 353 10.69 -18.15 8.04
N GLY A 354 10.33 -17.17 8.90
CA GLY A 354 10.39 -17.29 10.36
C GLY A 354 11.77 -17.11 11.03
N GLY A 355 12.75 -16.52 10.34
CA GLY A 355 14.12 -16.30 10.86
C GLY A 355 14.52 -14.86 11.16
#